data_AF-A0A8I2FV61-F1
#
_entry.id   AF-A0A8I2FV61-F1
#
_cell.length_a   1.000
_cell.length_b   1.000
_cell.length_c   1.000
_cell.angle_alpha   90.00
_cell.angle_beta   90.00
_cell.angle_gamma   90.00
#
_symmetry.space_group_name_H-M   'P 1'
#
loop_
_entity.id
_entity.type
_entity.pdbx_description
1 polymer ?
#
loop_
_entity_poly.entity_id
_entity_poly.type
_entity_poly.pdbx_seq_one_letter_code
_entity_poly.pdbx_strand_id
1 'polypeptide(L)'
;VVVVTLEFLLGFGIAMLLNRKIKAKGVFYTILTIPMVMAPVAVGLIWRVFLHPELGVMNYMLSLLMLPPVNWLGSEKVAFWTVVMVDIWQQVSFMILI
;
A
#
# COMPACT_ATOMS: atom_id res chain seq x y z
N VAL A 1 -16.81 7.04 2.31
CA VAL A 1 -16.59 8.37 1.71
C VAL A 1 -15.17 8.85 1.92
N VAL A 2 -14.68 8.99 3.17
CA VAL A 2 -13.31 9.48 3.45
C VAL A 2 -12.21 8.66 2.74
N VAL A 3 -12.32 7.33 2.76
CA VAL A 3 -11.35 6.42 2.09
C VAL A 3 -11.33 6.68 0.59
N VAL A 4 -12.49 6.63 -0.08
CA VAL A 4 -12.63 6.90 -1.52
C VAL A 4 -12.11 8.30 -1.91
N THR A 5 -12.34 9.31 -1.07
CA THR A 5 -11.82 10.66 -1.33
C THR A 5 -10.29 10.70 -1.25
N LEU A 6 -9.68 10.02 -0.27
CA LEU A 6 -8.22 9.92 -0.15
C LEU A 6 -7.62 9.16 -1.33
N GLU A 7 -8.21 8.03 -1.70
CA GLU A 7 -7.77 7.23 -2.84
C GLU A 7 -7.77 8.07 -4.12
N PHE A 8 -8.86 8.82 -4.37
CA PHE A 8 -8.97 9.65 -5.57
C PHE A 8 -7.90 10.75 -5.60
N LEU A 9 -7.70 11.46 -4.48
CA LEU A 9 -6.69 12.53 -4.40
C LEU A 9 -5.27 11.98 -4.59
N LEU A 10 -4.97 10.81 -4.00
CA LEU A 10 -3.67 10.16 -4.14
C LEU A 10 -3.45 9.63 -5.56
N GLY A 11 -4.43 8.91 -6.12
CA GLY A 11 -4.36 8.35 -7.46
C GLY A 11 -4.23 9.44 -8.53
N PHE A 12 -5.04 10.49 -8.44
CA PHE A 12 -4.98 11.64 -9.34
C PHE A 12 -3.65 12.40 -9.22
N GLY A 13 -3.16 12.60 -7.99
CA GLY A 13 -1.86 13.24 -7.75
C GLY A 13 -0.69 12.45 -8.36
N ILE A 14 -0.69 11.13 -8.20
CA ILE A 14 0.32 10.25 -8.80
C ILE A 14 0.19 10.24 -10.32
N ALA A 15 -1.02 10.19 -10.87
CA ALA A 15 -1.27 10.25 -12.31
C ALA A 15 -0.72 11.55 -12.93
N MET A 16 -0.95 12.70 -12.28
CA MET A 16 -0.37 13.98 -12.70
C MET A 16 1.16 13.98 -12.69
N LEU A 17 1.79 13.38 -11.67
CA LEU A 17 3.24 13.26 -11.60
C LEU A 17 3.76 12.39 -12.76
N LEU A 18 3.13 11.24 -13.01
CA LEU A 18 3.47 10.34 -14.11
C LEU A 18 3.21 10.93 -15.50
N ASN A 19 2.33 11.93 -15.62
CA ASN A 19 2.09 12.63 -16.88
C ASN A 19 3.24 13.57 -17.27
N ARG A 20 4.14 13.91 -16.34
CA ARG A 20 5.35 14.69 -16.64
C ARG A 20 6.35 13.84 -17.44
N LYS A 21 7.32 14.50 -18.10
CA LYS A 21 8.44 13.82 -18.79
C LYS A 21 9.39 13.16 -17.77
N ILE A 22 8.97 12.04 -17.19
CA ILE A 22 9.78 11.21 -16.30
C ILE A 22 10.59 10.23 -17.16
N LYS A 23 11.92 10.24 -17.01
CA LYS A 23 12.85 9.37 -17.77
C LYS A 23 12.54 7.87 -17.61
N ALA A 24 11.94 7.45 -16.50
CA ALA A 24 11.59 6.06 -16.19
C ALA A 24 10.07 5.82 -16.05
N LYS A 25 9.23 6.59 -16.76
CA LYS A 25 7.76 6.51 -16.66
C LYS A 25 7.22 5.08 -16.74
N GLY A 26 7.74 4.25 -17.65
CA GLY A 26 7.30 2.86 -17.81
C GLY A 26 7.56 2.00 -16.57
N VAL A 27 8.70 2.16 -15.90
CA VAL A 27 9.03 1.39 -14.69
C VAL A 27 8.11 1.74 -13.54
N PHE A 28 7.89 3.04 -13.30
CA PHE A 28 6.97 3.51 -12.26
C PHE A 28 5.55 3.02 -12.54
N TYR A 29 5.09 3.11 -13.80
CA TYR A 29 3.77 2.65 -14.18
C TYR A 29 3.59 1.15 -13.93
N THR A 30 4.58 0.33 -14.30
CA THR A 30 4.52 -1.12 -14.03
C THR A 30 4.44 -1.40 -12.53
N ILE A 31 5.30 -0.79 -11.71
CA ILE A 31 5.30 -1.02 -10.26
C ILE A 31 3.97 -0.61 -9.63
N LEU A 32 3.45 0.55 -10.02
CA LEU A 32 2.21 1.10 -9.48
C LEU A 32 0.96 0.35 -9.93
N THR A 33 1.03 -0.45 -11.00
CA THR A 33 -0.11 -1.23 -11.52
C THR A 33 -0.12 -2.70 -11.09
N ILE A 34 0.99 -3.23 -10.56
CA ILE A 34 1.06 -4.58 -9.97
C ILE A 34 -0.12 -4.89 -9.01
N PRO A 35 -0.52 -3.99 -8.09
CA PRO A 35 -1.55 -4.29 -7.10
C PRO A 35 -2.92 -4.58 -7.72
N MET A 36 -3.24 -3.91 -8.82
CA MET A 36 -4.52 -4.08 -9.51
C MET A 36 -4.63 -5.45 -10.20
N VAL A 37 -3.52 -5.97 -10.71
CA VAL A 37 -3.51 -7.26 -11.44
C VAL A 37 -3.61 -8.44 -10.48
N MET A 38 -3.25 -8.26 -9.21
CA MET A 38 -3.33 -9.30 -8.20
C MET A 38 -4.77 -9.52 -7.71
N ALA A 39 -5.13 -10.79 -7.49
CA ALA A 39 -6.39 -11.13 -6.83
C ALA A 39 -6.42 -10.55 -5.40
N PRO A 40 -7.55 -10.00 -4.91
CA PRO A 40 -7.64 -9.45 -3.56
C PRO A 40 -7.20 -10.41 -2.45
N VAL A 41 -7.47 -11.71 -2.63
CA VAL A 41 -7.01 -12.76 -1.69
C VAL A 41 -5.48 -12.87 -1.68
N ALA A 42 -4.83 -12.79 -2.84
CA ALA A 42 -3.38 -12.84 -2.92
C ALA A 42 -2.74 -11.61 -2.25
N VAL A 43 -3.33 -10.42 -2.45
CA VAL A 43 -2.92 -9.18 -1.76
C VAL A 43 -2.99 -9.36 -0.25
N GLY A 44 -4.11 -9.87 0.26
CA GLY A 44 -4.29 -10.13 1.69
C GLY A 44 -3.26 -11.11 2.25
N LEU A 45 -2.92 -12.17 1.52
CA LEU A 45 -1.91 -13.14 1.93
C LEU A 45 -0.50 -12.54 1.97
N ILE A 46 -0.11 -11.76 0.94
CA ILE A 46 1.19 -11.09 0.88
C ILE A 46 1.33 -10.12 2.06
N TRP A 47 0.33 -9.28 2.28
CA TRP A 47 0.34 -8.33 3.39
C TRP A 47 0.32 -9.02 4.75
N ARG A 48 -0.37 -10.15 4.90
CA ARG A 48 -0.31 -10.95 6.13
C ARG A 48 1.11 -11.44 6.45
N VAL A 49 1.90 -11.80 5.44
CA VAL A 49 3.31 -12.16 5.62
C VAL A 49 4.14 -10.92 5.97
N PHE A 50 3.95 -9.80 5.27
CA PHE A 50 4.72 -8.57 5.53
C PHE A 50 4.44 -7.96 6.92
N LEU A 51 3.21 -8.10 7.40
CA LEU A 51 2.74 -7.58 8.68
C LEU A 51 2.90 -8.60 9.83
N HIS A 52 3.56 -9.72 9.58
CA HIS A 52 3.77 -10.74 10.60
C HIS A 52 4.51 -10.14 11.82
N PRO A 53 4.03 -10.36 13.07
CA PRO A 53 4.60 -9.71 14.25
C PRO A 53 6.09 -10.01 14.47
N GLU A 54 6.53 -11.24 14.20
CA GLU A 54 7.92 -11.67 14.48
C GLU A 54 8.87 -11.58 13.28
N LEU A 55 8.45 -12.08 12.11
CA LEU A 55 9.27 -12.19 10.90
C LEU A 55 8.84 -11.23 9.77
N GLY A 56 7.93 -10.30 10.05
CA GLY A 56 7.39 -9.40 9.04
C GLY A 56 8.37 -8.29 8.64
N VAL A 57 8.39 -7.95 7.35
CA VAL A 57 9.20 -6.85 6.80
C VAL A 57 8.92 -5.54 7.53
N MET A 58 7.66 -5.27 7.89
CA MET A 58 7.30 -4.01 8.54
C MET A 58 7.93 -3.88 9.94
N ASN A 59 7.91 -4.96 10.74
CA ASN A 59 8.55 -4.95 12.06
C ASN A 59 10.08 -5.01 11.97
N TYR A 60 10.62 -5.63 10.92
CA TYR A 60 12.05 -5.54 10.63
C TYR A 60 12.46 -4.08 10.31
N MET A 61 11.67 -3.34 9.55
CA MET A 61 11.93 -1.91 9.32
C MET A 61 11.85 -1.08 10.61
N LEU A 62 10.91 -1.40 11.51
CA LEU A 62 10.84 -0.77 12.83
C LEU A 62 12.08 -1.08 13.69
N SER A 63 12.60 -2.31 13.65
CA SER A 63 13.78 -2.69 14.43
C SER A 63 15.04 -1.96 13.97
N LEU A 64 15.18 -1.68 12.67
CA LEU A 64 16.24 -0.82 12.13
C LEU A 64 16.19 0.61 12.70
N LEU A 65 15.00 1.09 13.06
CA LEU A 65 14.78 2.39 13.69
C LEU A 65 14.75 2.30 15.23
N MET A 66 15.11 1.15 15.81
CA MET A 66 15.07 0.87 17.26
C MET A 66 13.67 1.04 17.89
N LEU A 67 12.61 0.83 17.10
CA LEU A 67 11.22 0.88 17.58
C LEU A 67 10.72 -0.51 18.00
N PRO A 68 9.80 -0.59 18.98
CA PRO A 68 9.23 -1.87 19.40
C PRO A 68 8.36 -2.50 18.30
N PRO A 69 8.29 -3.84 18.22
CA PRO A 69 7.46 -4.51 17.24
C PRO A 69 5.97 -4.22 17.49
N VAL A 70 5.23 -4.04 16.40
CA VAL A 70 3.79 -3.73 16.46
C VAL A 70 3.00 -4.94 15.95
N ASN A 71 1.94 -5.31 16.67
CA ASN A 71 0.99 -6.29 16.18
C ASN A 71 -0.03 -5.61 15.26
N TRP A 72 0.36 -5.43 14.00
CA TRP A 72 -0.39 -4.69 12.99
C TRP A 72 -1.80 -5.20 12.74
N LEU A 73 -2.03 -6.52 12.85
CA LEU A 73 -3.33 -7.13 12.59
C LEU A 73 -4.11 -7.47 13.86
N GLY A 74 -3.44 -7.59 15.01
CA GLY A 74 -4.06 -8.01 16.27
C GLY A 74 -4.27 -6.88 17.29
N SER A 75 -3.73 -5.69 17.08
CA SER A 75 -3.95 -4.55 17.98
C SER A 75 -5.17 -3.74 17.56
N GLU A 76 -6.13 -3.54 18.47
CA GLU A 76 -7.36 -2.76 18.23
C GLU A 76 -7.10 -1.35 17.71
N LYS A 77 -5.97 -0.73 18.08
CA LYS A 77 -5.64 0.65 17.70
C LYS A 77 -5.12 0.78 16.27
N VAL A 78 -4.43 -0.25 15.76
CA VAL A 78 -3.74 -0.17 14.45
C VAL A 78 -4.30 -1.15 13.42
N ALA A 79 -5.06 -2.17 13.81
CA ALA A 79 -5.62 -3.17 12.89
C ALA A 79 -6.53 -2.55 11.84
N PHE A 80 -7.48 -1.70 12.27
CA PHE A 80 -8.39 -1.02 11.34
C PHE A 80 -7.62 -0.18 10.32
N TRP A 81 -6.69 0.65 10.79
CA TRP A 81 -5.89 1.52 9.92
C TRP A 81 -4.95 0.75 8.99
N THR A 82 -4.41 -0.38 9.47
CA THR A 82 -3.56 -1.26 8.65
C THR A 82 -4.35 -1.83 7.49
N VAL A 83 -5.57 -2.33 7.75
CA VAL A 83 -6.44 -2.86 6.69
C VAL A 83 -6.83 -1.77 5.71
N VAL A 84 -7.19 -0.58 6.19
CA VAL A 84 -7.51 0.58 5.33
C VAL A 84 -6.31 0.98 4.46
N MET A 85 -5.09 0.95 4.99
CA MET A 85 -3.89 1.26 4.19
C MET A 85 -3.65 0.23 3.08
N VAL A 86 -3.88 -1.06 3.35
CA VAL A 86 -3.77 -2.12 2.33
C VAL A 86 -4.83 -1.95 1.24
N ASP A 87 -6.06 -1.60 1.63
CA ASP A 87 -7.17 -1.32 0.70
C ASP A 87 -6.85 -0.11 -0.19
N ILE A 88 -6.45 1.02 0.40
CA ILE A 88 -6.05 2.24 -0.32
C ILE A 88 -4.92 1.92 -1.31
N TRP A 89 -3.91 1.15 -0.89
CA TRP A 89 -2.81 0.77 -1.77
C TRP A 89 -3.28 -0.01 -3.01
N GLN A 90 -4.28 -0.88 -2.87
CA GLN A 90 -4.86 -1.61 -3.98
C GLN A 90 -5.73 -0.72 -4.88
N GLN A 91 -6.57 0.14 -4.29
CA GLN A 91 -7.51 0.98 -5.04
C GLN A 91 -6.84 2.17 -5.74
N VAL A 92 -5.80 2.75 -5.14
CA VAL A 92 -5.02 3.83 -5.77
C VAL A 92 -4.40 3.37 -7.09
N SER A 93 -3.94 2.13 -7.18
CA SER A 93 -3.43 1.55 -8.43
C SER A 93 -4.45 1.55 -9.56
N PHE A 94 -5.73 1.31 -9.25
CA PHE A 94 -6.82 1.40 -10.21
C PHE A 94 -7.09 2.85 -10.62
N MET A 95 -7.09 3.77 -9.66
CA MET A 95 -7.35 5.20 -9.92
C MET A 95 -6.23 5.91 -10.71
N ILE A 96 -4.99 5.40 -10.66
CA ILE A 96 -3.88 5.93 -11.48
C ILE A 96 -4.11 5.63 -12.98
N LEU A 97 -4.86 4.57 -13.31
CA LEU A 97 -5.10 4.12 -14.68
C LEU A 97 -6.27 4.81 -15.37
N ILE A 98 -7.27 5.25 -14.60
CA ILE A 98 -8.46 5.94 -15.09
C ILE A 98 -8.13 7.41 -15.37
#